data_AF-A0A5N6I1Z3-F1
#
_entry.id   AF-A0A5N6I1Z3-F1
#
_cell.length_a   1.000
_cell.length_b   1.000
_cell.length_c   1.000
_cell.angle_alpha   90.00
_cell.angle_beta   90.00
_cell.angle_gamma   90.00
#
_symmetry.space_group_name_H-M   'P 1'
#
loop_
_entity.id
_entity.type
_entity.pdbx_description
1 polymer ?
#
loop_
_entity_poly.entity_id
_entity_poly.type
_entity_poly.pdbx_seq_one_letter_code
_entity_poly.pdbx_strand_id
1 'polypeptide(L)'
;MKYMVDWHPGHRVPIVDGKFKNPNTGEIEEAGEIPCYSGPPSVQTIWVNLDIGSSFRKCSASFCATIDEVLLAIAEHVKQKAYTIESINGSPYSMTVVCKTSKSQGEMCEYFNQMHRDLGRDVWVSPEEEAKFRSFVEEEQKKDNPRF
;
A
#
# COMPACT_ATOMS: atom_id res chain seq x y z
N MET A 1 6.27 -11.56 10.92
CA MET A 1 4.82 -11.40 11.14
C MET A 1 4.52 -9.96 11.51
N LYS A 2 4.00 -9.18 10.56
CA LYS A 2 3.52 -7.81 10.79
C LYS A 2 2.12 -7.96 11.38
N TYR A 3 1.98 -7.68 12.67
CA TYR A 3 0.69 -7.69 13.33
C TYR A 3 -0.18 -6.60 12.73
N MET A 4 -1.42 -6.95 12.37
CA MET A 4 -2.45 -5.98 12.00
C MET A 4 -2.75 -5.17 13.26
N VAL A 5 -2.39 -3.89 13.23
CA VAL A 5 -2.70 -2.98 14.33
C VAL A 5 -4.09 -2.45 14.06
N ASP A 6 -4.99 -2.55 15.04
CA ASP A 6 -6.33 -1.99 14.92
C ASP A 6 -6.23 -0.49 14.63
N TRP A 7 -7.05 0.03 13.73
CA TRP A 7 -6.95 1.44 13.30
C TRP A 7 -8.12 2.27 13.79
N HIS A 8 -7.83 3.41 14.44
CA HIS A 8 -8.86 4.34 14.89
C HIS A 8 -9.42 5.16 13.70
N PRO A 9 -10.72 5.06 13.35
CA PRO A 9 -11.25 5.66 12.12
C PRO A 9 -11.37 7.19 12.18
N GLY A 10 -11.72 7.74 13.35
CA GLY A 10 -11.82 9.19 13.58
C GLY A 10 -10.46 9.88 13.62
N HIS A 11 -9.57 9.43 14.51
CA HIS A 11 -8.25 10.04 14.72
C HIS A 11 -7.16 9.58 13.74
N ARG A 12 -7.40 8.53 12.95
CA ARG A 12 -6.48 7.99 11.94
C ARG A 12 -5.10 7.65 12.52
N VAL A 13 -5.10 6.81 13.55
CA VAL A 13 -3.91 6.39 14.27
C VAL A 13 -4.03 4.90 14.66
N PRO A 14 -2.89 4.21 14.85
CA PRO A 14 -2.89 2.85 15.35
C PRO A 14 -3.43 2.77 16.79
N ILE A 15 -4.12 1.66 17.07
CA ILE A 15 -4.62 1.23 18.38
C ILE A 15 -3.74 0.07 18.85
N VAL A 16 -3.09 0.25 20.00
CA VAL A 16 -2.23 -0.74 20.65
C VAL A 16 -2.80 -1.00 22.04
N ASP A 17 -3.08 -2.27 22.36
CA ASP A 17 -3.70 -2.69 23.62
C ASP A 17 -5.00 -1.94 23.95
N GLY A 18 -5.82 -1.66 22.93
CA GLY A 18 -7.07 -0.93 23.07
C GLY A 18 -6.93 0.59 23.22
N LYS A 19 -5.72 1.15 23.08
CA LYS A 19 -5.44 2.58 23.26
C LYS A 19 -4.79 3.20 22.04
N PHE A 20 -4.97 4.49 21.83
CA PHE A 20 -4.31 5.24 20.75
C PHE A 20 -3.78 6.58 21.24
N LYS A 21 -2.81 7.16 20.54
CA LYS A 21 -2.34 8.52 20.81
C LYS A 21 -3.19 9.52 20.02
N ASN A 22 -3.94 10.38 20.70
CA ASN A 22 -4.75 11.39 20.04
C ASN A 22 -3.83 12.45 19.40
N PRO A 23 -3.89 12.67 18.08
CA PRO A 23 -2.99 13.60 17.40
C PRO A 23 -3.28 15.08 17.72
N ASN A 24 -4.47 15.40 18.23
CA ASN A 24 -4.87 16.78 18.53
C ASN A 24 -4.45 17.21 19.94
N THR A 25 -4.45 16.28 20.89
CA THR A 25 -4.14 16.53 22.30
C THR A 25 -2.75 16.02 22.69
N GLY A 26 -2.25 15.00 22.00
CA GLY A 26 -1.00 14.31 22.30
C GLY A 26 -1.12 13.25 23.40
N GLU A 27 -2.30 13.09 24.01
CA GLU A 27 -2.56 12.16 25.11
C GLU A 27 -2.85 10.75 24.61
N ILE A 28 -2.71 9.76 25.50
CA ILE A 28 -3.11 8.37 25.23
C ILE A 28 -4.56 8.21 25.69
N GLU A 29 -5.43 7.82 24.76
CA GLU A 29 -6.87 7.68 24.96
C GLU A 29 -7.30 6.24 24.69
N GLU A 30 -8.35 5.77 25.37
CA GLU A 30 -8.97 4.47 25.12
C GLU A 30 -9.73 4.52 23.79
N ALA A 31 -9.54 3.51 22.94
CA ALA A 31 -10.25 3.40 21.66
C ALA A 31 -11.75 3.11 21.85
N GLY A 32 -12.11 2.37 22.91
CA GLY A 32 -13.48 1.92 23.16
C GLY A 32 -13.97 0.88 22.13
N GLU A 33 -15.27 0.60 22.13
CA GLU A 33 -15.92 -0.25 21.12
C GLU A 33 -16.16 0.53 19.82
N ILE A 34 -15.08 0.81 19.09
CA ILE A 34 -15.15 1.40 17.75
C ILE A 34 -14.99 0.31 16.68
N PRO A 35 -15.62 0.45 15.50
CA PRO A 35 -15.27 -0.40 14.36
C PRO A 35 -13.82 -0.13 13.97
N CYS A 36 -12.92 -1.03 14.42
CA CYS A 36 -11.50 -1.02 14.07
C CYS A 36 -11.32 -1.52 12.64
N TYR A 37 -10.49 -0.84 11.86
CA TYR A 37 -10.02 -1.42 10.61
C TYR A 37 -8.75 -2.22 10.87
N SER A 38 -8.83 -3.49 10.49
CA SER A 38 -7.73 -4.43 10.38
C SER A 38 -6.73 -3.98 9.30
N GLY A 39 -5.56 -3.43 9.66
CA GLY A 39 -4.50 -3.20 8.68
C GLY A 39 -3.29 -2.37 9.18
N PRO A 40 -2.08 -2.61 8.64
CA PRO A 40 -0.96 -1.67 8.80
C PRO A 40 -1.32 -0.29 8.24
N PRO A 41 -0.64 0.82 8.63
CA PRO A 41 -0.78 2.08 7.91
C PRO A 41 -0.60 1.83 6.42
N SER A 42 -1.66 2.03 5.64
CA SER A 42 -1.58 1.86 4.20
C SER A 42 -0.95 3.10 3.61
N VAL A 43 0.28 2.99 3.12
CA VAL A 43 0.97 4.10 2.48
C VAL A 43 0.54 4.14 1.01
N GLN A 44 -0.25 5.15 0.66
CA GLN A 44 -0.61 5.40 -0.72
C GLN A 44 0.57 6.03 -1.45
N THR A 45 1.10 5.34 -2.44
CA THR A 45 2.22 5.84 -3.25
C THR A 45 1.76 6.11 -4.68
N ILE A 46 2.13 7.28 -5.21
CA ILE A 46 1.87 7.68 -6.59
C ILE A 46 3.21 7.90 -7.28
N TRP A 47 3.39 7.30 -8.44
CA TRP A 47 4.48 7.60 -9.35
C TRP A 47 3.98 8.44 -10.51
N VAL A 48 4.72 9.49 -10.83
CA VAL A 48 4.47 10.36 -12.00
C VAL A 48 5.73 10.38 -12.84
N ASN A 49 5.66 9.81 -14.05
CA ASN A 49 6.78 9.76 -14.97
C ASN A 49 6.81 11.01 -15.85
N LEU A 50 7.95 11.70 -15.87
CA LEU A 50 8.17 12.88 -16.71
C LEU A 50 8.60 12.53 -18.13
N ASP A 51 8.93 11.27 -18.43
CA ASP A 51 9.30 10.87 -19.79
C ASP A 51 8.06 10.82 -20.71
N ILE A 52 7.98 11.77 -21.65
CA ILE A 52 6.89 11.88 -22.60
C ILE A 52 6.94 10.79 -23.68
N GLY A 53 8.07 10.08 -23.84
CA GLY A 53 8.17 8.95 -24.77
C GLY A 53 7.62 7.65 -24.21
N SER A 54 7.46 7.54 -22.89
CA SER A 54 7.04 6.31 -22.22
C SER A 54 5.51 6.12 -22.22
N SER A 55 5.06 4.86 -22.27
CA SER A 55 3.66 4.49 -22.01
C SER A 55 3.31 4.50 -20.52
N PHE A 56 4.31 4.42 -19.64
CA PHE A 56 4.14 4.62 -18.21
C PHE A 56 4.10 6.12 -17.90
N ARG A 57 2.91 6.66 -17.59
CA ARG A 57 2.74 8.09 -17.22
C ARG A 57 2.51 8.31 -15.76
N LYS A 58 1.61 7.50 -15.19
CA LYS A 58 1.21 7.59 -13.80
C LYS A 58 0.81 6.20 -13.33
N CYS A 59 1.20 5.85 -12.11
CA CYS A 59 0.69 4.68 -11.41
C CYS A 59 0.48 5.03 -9.95
N SER A 60 -0.47 4.38 -9.32
CA SER A 60 -0.70 4.49 -7.88
C SER A 60 -0.91 3.11 -7.30
N ALA A 61 -0.34 2.89 -6.12
CA ALA A 61 -0.47 1.65 -5.38
C ALA A 61 -0.51 1.96 -3.88
N SER A 62 -1.16 1.10 -3.11
CA SER A 62 -1.26 1.23 -1.65
C SER A 62 -0.57 0.05 -0.98
N PHE A 63 0.38 0.32 -0.10
CA PHE A 63 1.19 -0.73 0.53
C PHE A 63 0.85 -0.84 2.01
N CYS A 64 0.60 -2.07 2.46
CA CYS A 64 0.44 -2.41 3.87
C CYS A 64 1.82 -2.43 4.57
N ALA A 65 2.47 -1.27 4.62
CA ALA A 65 3.84 -1.09 5.08
C ALA A 65 4.05 0.33 5.58
N THR A 66 5.04 0.53 6.45
CA THR A 66 5.39 1.87 6.93
C THR A 66 6.04 2.72 5.84
N ILE A 67 6.04 4.04 6.02
CA ILE A 67 6.66 4.97 5.05
C ILE A 67 8.15 4.65 4.81
N ASP A 68 8.88 4.24 5.85
CA ASP A 68 10.30 3.89 5.77
C ASP A 68 10.53 2.64 4.90
N GLU A 69 9.68 1.62 5.06
CA GLU A 69 9.73 0.40 4.26
C GLU A 69 9.43 0.69 2.78
N VAL A 70 8.44 1.53 2.50
CA VAL A 70 8.10 1.94 1.14
C VAL A 70 9.23 2.76 0.52
N LEU A 71 9.84 3.67 1.29
CA LEU A 71 10.97 4.48 0.82
C LEU A 71 12.19 3.60 0.49
N LEU A 72 12.50 2.60 1.33
CA LEU A 72 13.58 1.65 1.07
C LEU A 72 13.33 0.82 -0.19
N ALA A 73 12.10 0.35 -0.39
CA ALA A 73 11.73 -0.38 -1.61
C ALA A 73 11.83 0.50 -2.88
N ILE A 74 11.44 1.77 -2.79
CA ILE A 74 11.66 2.75 -3.87
C ILE A 74 13.16 2.92 -4.15
N ALA A 75 13.99 3.07 -3.11
CA ALA A 75 15.43 3.19 -3.28
C ALA A 75 16.04 1.96 -3.96
N GLU A 76 15.54 0.76 -3.67
CA GLU A 76 15.96 -0.47 -4.34
C GLU A 76 15.54 -0.47 -5.83
N HIS A 77 14.35 0.02 -6.19
CA HIS A 77 13.97 0.20 -7.61
C HIS A 77 14.95 1.14 -8.34
N VAL A 78 15.37 2.24 -7.70
CA VAL A 78 16.35 3.18 -8.27
C VAL A 78 17.71 2.50 -8.46
N LYS A 79 18.18 1.73 -7.48
CA LYS A 79 19.42 0.96 -7.56
C LYS A 79 19.39 -0.07 -8.71
N GLN A 80 18.23 -0.68 -8.94
CA GLN A 80 17.97 -1.58 -10.07
C GLN A 80 17.78 -0.86 -11.41
N LYS A 81 17.89 0.48 -11.43
CA LYS A 81 17.71 1.33 -12.61
C LYS A 81 16.33 1.19 -13.26
N ALA A 82 15.29 0.91 -12.47
CA ALA A 82 13.92 0.92 -12.94
C ALA A 82 13.51 2.33 -13.41
N TYR A 83 13.91 3.35 -12.63
CA TYR A 83 13.70 4.77 -12.91
C TYR A 83 14.69 5.63 -12.12
N THR A 84 14.84 6.89 -12.51
CA THR A 84 15.50 7.92 -11.70
C THR A 84 14.46 8.75 -10.96
N ILE A 85 14.76 9.18 -9.74
CA ILE A 85 13.89 10.09 -8.97
C ILE A 85 14.29 11.52 -9.31
N GLU A 86 13.32 12.31 -9.75
CA GLU A 86 13.46 13.76 -9.96
C GLU A 86 13.03 14.52 -8.69
N SER A 87 11.97 14.06 -8.03
CA SER A 87 11.50 14.59 -6.76
C SER A 87 10.74 13.52 -5.99
N ILE A 88 10.85 13.55 -4.66
CA ILE A 88 10.06 12.71 -3.76
C ILE A 88 9.47 13.56 -2.65
N ASN A 89 8.18 13.39 -2.38
CA ASN A 89 7.48 14.02 -1.27
C ASN A 89 6.74 12.93 -0.50
N GLY A 90 6.89 12.90 0.82
CA GLY A 90 6.27 11.90 1.68
C GLY A 90 5.63 12.53 2.91
N SER A 91 4.51 11.92 3.32
CA SER A 91 3.89 12.05 4.63
C SER A 91 3.77 10.64 5.24
N PRO A 92 3.39 10.50 6.53
CA PRO A 92 3.29 9.17 7.16
C PRO A 92 2.41 8.15 6.42
N TYR A 93 1.47 8.60 5.59
CA TYR A 93 0.49 7.74 4.90
C TYR A 93 0.46 7.93 3.38
N SER A 94 1.32 8.79 2.84
CA SER A 94 1.32 9.04 1.41
C SER A 94 2.69 9.39 0.89
N MET A 95 2.97 8.99 -0.34
CA MET A 95 4.22 9.34 -1.01
C MET A 95 3.97 9.61 -2.48
N THR A 96 4.56 10.69 -2.98
CA THR A 96 4.55 11.04 -4.39
C THR A 96 5.98 11.01 -4.90
N VAL A 97 6.22 10.16 -5.88
CA VAL A 97 7.50 9.98 -6.55
C VAL A 97 7.36 10.54 -7.96
N VAL A 98 8.02 11.66 -8.22
CA VAL A 98 8.20 12.17 -9.58
C VAL A 98 9.47 11.53 -10.11
N CYS A 99 9.34 10.76 -11.18
CA CYS A 99 10.42 9.96 -11.72
C CYS A 99 10.59 10.16 -13.22
N LYS A 100 11.67 9.61 -13.76
CA LYS A 100 11.92 9.56 -15.20
C LYS A 100 12.37 8.15 -15.59
N THR A 101 11.71 7.58 -16.59
CA THR A 101 12.09 6.29 -17.19
C THR A 101 11.49 6.12 -18.57
N SER A 102 12.25 5.51 -19.49
CA SER A 102 11.75 5.12 -20.80
C SER A 102 11.04 3.76 -20.79
N LYS A 103 11.04 3.06 -19.65
CA LYS A 103 10.37 1.75 -19.49
C LYS A 103 8.88 1.86 -19.74
N SER A 104 8.31 0.82 -20.31
CA SER A 104 6.88 0.70 -20.56
C SER A 104 6.07 0.50 -19.28
N GLN A 105 4.75 0.71 -19.35
CA GLN A 105 3.85 0.42 -18.24
C GLN A 105 3.92 -1.06 -17.81
N GLY A 106 4.01 -2.00 -18.74
CA GLY A 106 4.11 -3.43 -18.44
C GLY A 106 5.35 -3.77 -17.61
N GLU A 107 6.52 -3.28 -18.01
CA GLU A 107 7.76 -3.46 -17.25
C GLU A 107 7.66 -2.84 -15.84
N MET A 108 7.08 -1.65 -15.72
CA MET A 108 6.91 -0.98 -14.44
C MET A 108 5.93 -1.71 -13.52
N CYS A 109 4.87 -2.30 -14.06
CA CYS A 109 3.94 -3.12 -13.30
C CYS A 109 4.63 -4.32 -12.63
N GLU A 110 5.66 -4.92 -13.25
CA GLU A 110 6.41 -6.02 -12.65
C GLU A 110 7.14 -5.58 -11.37
N TYR A 111 7.79 -4.41 -11.40
CA TYR A 111 8.43 -3.82 -10.22
C TYR A 111 7.41 -3.54 -9.10
N PHE A 112 6.26 -2.93 -9.43
CA PHE A 112 5.24 -2.63 -8.43
C PHE A 112 4.59 -3.88 -7.83
N ASN A 113 4.34 -4.90 -8.65
CA ASN A 113 3.82 -6.18 -8.19
C ASN A 113 4.82 -6.91 -7.29
N GLN A 114 6.11 -6.84 -7.63
CA GLN A 114 7.16 -7.40 -6.78
C GLN A 114 7.23 -6.67 -5.43
N MET A 115 7.24 -5.34 -5.45
CA MET A 115 7.19 -4.50 -4.24
C MET A 115 5.96 -4.81 -3.37
N HIS A 116 4.79 -5.03 -3.96
CA HIS A 116 3.58 -5.45 -3.25
C HIS A 116 3.77 -6.79 -2.52
N ARG A 117 4.36 -7.78 -3.19
CA ARG A 117 4.63 -9.09 -2.58
C ARG A 117 5.64 -8.96 -1.44
N ASP A 118 6.72 -8.23 -1.65
CA ASP A 118 7.80 -8.11 -0.67
C ASP A 118 7.35 -7.36 0.58
N LEU A 119 6.58 -6.29 0.42
CA LEU A 119 6.04 -5.51 1.53
C LEU A 119 4.87 -6.22 2.23
N GLY A 120 4.10 -7.02 1.49
CA GLY A 120 2.93 -7.76 1.95
C GLY A 120 3.21 -9.15 2.53
N ARG A 121 4.43 -9.70 2.38
CA ARG A 121 4.78 -11.09 2.76
C ARG A 121 4.52 -11.46 4.22
N ASP A 122 4.52 -10.47 5.10
CA ASP A 122 4.37 -10.62 6.54
C ASP A 122 2.97 -10.20 7.03
N VAL A 123 2.07 -9.79 6.13
CA VAL A 123 0.70 -9.39 6.45
C VAL A 123 -0.13 -10.64 6.70
N TRP A 124 -0.59 -10.79 7.94
CA TRP A 124 -1.58 -11.80 8.28
C TRP A 124 -2.93 -11.41 7.66
N VAL A 125 -3.66 -12.38 7.13
CA VAL A 125 -5.06 -12.22 6.71
C VAL A 125 -5.85 -13.23 7.52
N SER A 126 -7.00 -12.84 8.07
CA SER A 126 -7.81 -13.79 8.81
C SER A 126 -8.36 -14.87 7.85
N PRO A 127 -8.51 -16.13 8.30
CA PRO A 127 -9.07 -17.20 7.46
C PRO A 127 -10.46 -16.86 6.88
N GLU A 128 -11.25 -16.06 7.61
CA GLU A 128 -12.57 -15.61 7.16
C GLU A 128 -12.49 -14.59 6.00
N GLU A 129 -11.56 -13.63 6.08
CA GLU A 129 -11.34 -12.65 5.01
C GLU A 129 -10.73 -13.30 3.77
N GLU A 130 -9.82 -14.26 3.95
CA GLU A 130 -9.27 -15.04 2.84
C GLU A 130 -10.36 -15.86 2.14
N ALA A 131 -11.27 -16.49 2.89
CA ALA A 131 -12.40 -17.23 2.33
C ALA A 131 -13.35 -16.32 1.54
N LYS A 132 -13.67 -15.13 2.07
CA LYS A 132 -14.51 -14.12 1.38
C LYS A 132 -13.86 -13.62 0.08
N PHE A 133 -12.55 -13.38 0.10
CA PHE A 133 -11.83 -12.95 -1.10
C PHE A 133 -11.84 -14.05 -2.17
N ARG A 134 -11.59 -15.31 -1.78
CA ARG A 134 -11.64 -16.45 -2.71
C ARG A 134 -13.03 -16.61 -3.34
N SER A 135 -14.10 -16.53 -2.56
CA SER A 135 -15.47 -16.62 -3.11
C SER A 135 -15.76 -15.50 -4.10
N PHE A 136 -15.30 -14.27 -3.83
CA PHE A 136 -15.48 -13.14 -4.75
C PHE A 136 -14.73 -13.36 -6.07
N VAL A 137 -13.47 -13.81 -6.01
CA VAL A 137 -12.66 -14.07 -7.21
C VAL A 137 -13.30 -15.16 -8.08
N GLU A 138 -13.82 -16.23 -7.47
CA GLU A 138 -14.53 -17.30 -8.19
C GLU A 138 -15.82 -16.81 -8.86
N GLU A 139 -16.56 -15.89 -8.23
CA GLU A 139 -17.76 -15.29 -8.81
C GLU A 139 -17.43 -14.38 -10.00
N GLU A 140 -16.39 -13.56 -9.91
CA GLU A 140 -15.98 -12.68 -11.01
C GLU A 140 -15.41 -13.48 -12.20
N GLN A 141 -14.64 -14.53 -11.94
CA GLN A 141 -14.17 -15.43 -13.00
C GLN A 141 -15.30 -16.16 -13.74
N LYS A 142 -16.40 -16.47 -13.05
CA LYS A 142 -17.60 -17.05 -13.69
C LYS A 142 -18.35 -16.03 -14.56
N LYS A 143 -18.34 -14.75 -14.18
CA LYS A 143 -18.95 -13.68 -14.98
C LYS A 143 -18.18 -13.40 -16.27
N ASP A 144 -16.86 -13.50 -16.23
CA ASP A 144 -15.99 -13.27 -17.40
C ASP A 144 -15.93 -14.46 -18.38
N ASN A 145 -16.47 -15.62 -18.02
CA ASN A 145 -16.49 -16.81 -18.90
C ASN A 145 -17.86 -17.52 -18.88
N PRO A 146 -18.87 -17.02 -19.63
CA PRO A 146 -20.25 -17.52 -19.60
C PRO A 146 -20.46 -18.86 -20.35
N ARG A 147 -19.45 -19.73 -20.41
CA ARG A 147 -19.60 -21.10 -20.92
C ARG A 147 -19.59 -22.11 -19.78
N PHE A 148 -20.49 -21.89 -18.83
CA PHE A 148 -21.50 -22.84 -18.35
C PHE A 148 -22.76 -22.05 -17.97
#